data_AF-Q85FV5-F1
#
_entry.id   AF-Q85FV5-F1
#
_cell.length_a   1.000
_cell.length_b   1.000
_cell.length_c   1.000
_cell.angle_alpha   90.00
_cell.angle_beta   90.00
_cell.angle_gamma   90.00
#
_symmetry.space_group_name_H-M   'P 1'
#
loop_
_entity.id
_entity.type
_entity.pdbx_description
1 polymer ?
#
loop_
_entity_poly.entity_id
_entity_poly.type
_entity_poly.pdbx_seq_one_letter_code
_entity_poly.pdbx_strand_id
1 'polypeptide(L)' 'MQEQQREQQLRLAIERMIWRKSLKQSWKPHEYKKLRHQLAQLLTKS' A
#
# COMPACT_ATOMS: atom_id res chain seq x y z
N MET A 1 13.92 13.19 3.17
CA MET A 1 14.14 12.28 2.01
C MET A 1 13.67 10.85 2.26
N GLN A 2 13.91 10.24 3.42
CA GLN A 2 13.51 8.84 3.69
C GLN A 2 11.99 8.61 3.78
N GLU A 3 11.21 9.57 4.32
CA GLU A 3 9.74 9.41 4.44
C GLU A 3 9.03 9.41 3.08
N GLN A 4 9.41 10.29 2.15
CA GLN A 4 8.84 10.31 0.80
C GLN A 4 9.12 9.01 0.03
N GLN A 5 10.32 8.44 0.19
CA GLN A 5 10.64 7.14 -0.41
C GLN A 5 9.78 6.02 0.19
N ARG A 6 9.55 6.04 1.50
CA ARG A 6 8.69 5.07 2.18
C ARG A 6 7.23 5.20 1.74
N GLU A 7 6.75 6.42 1.55
CA GLU A 7 5.41 6.70 1.04
C GLU A 7 5.22 6.13 -0.37
N GLN A 8 6.17 6.38 -1.28
CA GLN A 8 6.14 5.86 -2.64
C GLN A 8 6.14 4.33 -2.66
N GLN A 9 6.96 3.69 -1.83
CA GLN A 9 6.98 2.23 -1.74
C GLN A 9 5.64 1.66 -1.27
N LEU A 10 5.00 2.29 -0.27
CA LEU A 10 3.68 1.90 0.21
C LEU A 10 2.61 2.06 -0.88
N ARG A 11 2.62 3.18 -1.61
CA ARG A 11 1.69 3.43 -2.73
C ARG A 11 1.84 2.37 -3.84
N LEU A 12 3.08 2.08 -4.26
CA LEU A 12 3.35 1.05 -5.28
C LEU A 12 2.92 -0.35 -4.83
N ALA A 13 3.09 -0.69 -3.55
CA ALA A 13 2.65 -1.98 -3.01
C ALA A 13 1.12 -2.10 -3.00
N ILE A 14 0.42 -1.02 -2.65
CA ILE A 14 -1.04 -0.93 -2.69
C ILE A 14 -1.55 -1.06 -4.13
N GLU A 15 -0.96 -0.34 -5.09
CA GLU A 15 -1.32 -0.41 -6.51
C GLU A 15 -1.13 -1.82 -7.07
N ARG A 16 -0.01 -2.49 -6.75
CA ARG A 16 0.21 -3.89 -7.14
C ARG A 16 -0.89 -4.81 -6.63
N MET A 17 -1.40 -4.62 -5.41
CA MET A 17 -2.52 -5.43 -4.90
C MET A 17 -3.83 -5.13 -5.61
N ILE A 18 -4.12 -3.86 -5.91
CA ILE A 18 -5.29 -3.47 -6.70
C ILE A 18 -5.22 -4.13 -8.08
N TRP A 19 -4.05 -4.11 -8.71
CA TRP A 19 -3.87 -4.73 -10.03
C TRP A 19 -4.07 -6.25 -9.99
N ARG A 20 -3.51 -6.95 -8.99
CA ARG A 20 -3.78 -8.39 -8.78
C ARG A 20 -5.27 -8.69 -8.60
N LYS A 21 -5.98 -7.86 -7.81
CA LYS A 21 -7.43 -7.97 -7.64
C LYS A 21 -8.18 -7.80 -8.96
N SER A 22 -7.82 -6.79 -9.76
CA SER A 22 -8.44 -6.52 -11.06
C SER A 22 -8.23 -7.66 -12.06
N LEU A 23 -7.06 -8.29 -12.03
CA LEU A 23 -6.74 -9.48 -12.84
C LEU A 23 -7.36 -10.78 -12.32
N LYS A 24 -8.21 -10.72 -11.27
CA LYS A 24 -8.79 -11.88 -10.57
C LYS A 24 -7.73 -12.89 -10.09
N GLN A 25 -6.49 -12.44 -9.88
CA GLN A 25 -5.43 -13.27 -9.32
C GLN A 25 -5.64 -13.45 -7.81
N SER A 26 -5.10 -14.54 -7.26
CA SER A 26 -5.05 -14.72 -5.81
C SER A 26 -4.30 -13.56 -5.16
N TRP A 27 -4.94 -12.92 -4.19
CA TRP A 27 -4.39 -11.77 -3.49
C TRP A 27 -4.77 -11.82 -2.00
N LYS A 28 -4.01 -11.09 -1.19
CA LYS A 28 -4.14 -11.11 0.27
C LYS A 28 -4.86 -9.83 0.76
N PRO A 29 -6.17 -9.87 1.02
CA PRO A 29 -6.92 -8.68 1.44
C PRO A 29 -6.49 -8.11 2.80
N HIS A 30 -5.99 -8.96 3.70
CA HIS A 30 -5.44 -8.52 4.99
C HIS A 30 -4.17 -7.68 4.81
N GLU A 31 -3.27 -8.09 3.90
CA GLU A 31 -2.06 -7.33 3.58
C GLU A 31 -2.41 -5.97 2.96
N TYR A 32 -3.42 -5.90 2.10
CA TYR A 32 -3.91 -4.63 1.55
C TYR A 32 -4.38 -3.68 2.64
N LYS A 33 -5.20 -4.18 3.58
CA LYS A 33 -5.69 -3.40 4.72
C LYS A 33 -4.53 -2.88 5.58
N LYS A 34 -3.52 -3.72 5.81
CA LYS A 34 -2.31 -3.36 6.57
C LYS A 34 -1.53 -2.24 5.89
N LEU A 35 -1.25 -2.37 4.59
CA LEU A 35 -0.54 -1.33 3.83
C LEU A 35 -1.30 -0.01 3.80
N ARG A 36 -2.63 -0.06 3.63
CA ARG A 36 -3.47 1.15 3.63
C ARG A 36 -3.44 1.87 4.98
N HIS A 37 -3.45 1.09 6.07
CA HIS A 37 -3.32 1.63 7.42
C HIS A 37 -1.95 2.25 7.67
N GLN A 38 -0.87 1.58 7.22
CA GLN A 38 0.49 2.13 7.31
C GLN A 38 0.65 3.44 6.54
N LEU A 39 0.06 3.53 5.33
CA LEU A 39 0.06 4.76 4.55
C LEU A 39 -0.71 5.88 5.28
N ALA A 40 -1.88 5.58 5.84
CA ALA A 40 -2.65 6.55 6.61
C ALA A 40 -1.88 7.06 7.84
N GLN A 41 -1.22 6.17 8.57
CA GLN A 41 -0.36 6.53 9.71
C GLN A 41 0.81 7.41 9.29
N LEU A 42 1.44 7.13 8.15
CA LEU A 42 2.54 7.94 7.60
C LEU A 42 2.05 9.36 7.30
N LEU A 43 0.94 9.47 6.55
CA LEU A 43 0.36 10.75 6.15
C LEU A 43 -0.18 11.59 7.33
N THR A 44 -0.52 10.94 8.45
CA THR A 44 -0.98 11.64 9.66
C THR A 44 0.20 12.13 10.52
N LYS A 45 1.39 11.57 10.33
CA LYS A 45 2.61 11.91 11.10
C LYS A 45 3.52 12.90 10.38
N SER A 46 3.41 13.02 9.05
CA SER A 46 4.17 13.97 8.23
C SER A 46 3.58 15.37 8.21
#